data_AF-A0A2T5JNC8-F1
#
_entry.id   AF-A0A2T5JNC8-F1
#
_cell.length_a   1.000
_cell.length_b   1.000
_cell.length_c   1.000
_cell.angle_alpha   90.00
_cell.angle_beta   90.00
_cell.angle_gamma   90.00
#
_symmetry.space_group_name_H-M   'P 1'
#
loop_
_entity.id
_entity.type
_entity.pdbx_description
1 polymer ?
#
loop_
_entity_poly.entity_id
_entity_poly.type
_entity_poly.pdbx_seq_one_letter_code
_entity_poly.pdbx_strand_id
1 'polypeptide(L)'
;MMLSWFHHLVVMISIVAGLLVLSGLSGCAQSPERQVSVSQPISTTVNREKLALDLKNRGELAEALIQWKILATIEPSNTNYETQIDATRQLIDKKSKQFILDGIANLRQGAREAARLSFLKALALSPKNSEAFNYLRQLTMRYPAIGPNSGWPDDMCCMNYSANGEGKE
;
A
#
# COMPACT_ATOMS: atom_id res chain seq x y z
N MET A 1 55.20 -34.02 -19.66
CA MET A 1 53.86 -34.61 -19.39
C MET A 1 52.81 -33.51 -19.12
N MET A 2 52.64 -32.51 -20.00
CA MET A 2 51.56 -31.50 -19.84
C MET A 2 50.85 -31.11 -21.15
N LEU A 3 51.33 -31.57 -22.31
CA LEU A 3 50.77 -31.15 -23.62
C LEU A 3 49.62 -32.05 -24.14
N SER A 4 49.42 -33.24 -23.56
CA SER A 4 48.33 -34.17 -23.95
C SER A 4 46.98 -33.77 -23.35
N TRP A 5 46.96 -33.13 -22.19
CA TRP A 5 45.73 -32.79 -21.46
C TRP A 5 44.89 -31.70 -22.16
N PHE A 6 45.56 -30.77 -22.86
CA PHE A 6 44.90 -29.69 -23.60
C PHE A 6 44.19 -30.17 -24.87
N HIS A 7 44.70 -31.20 -25.57
CA HIS A 7 44.02 -31.75 -26.75
C HIS A 7 42.75 -32.51 -26.38
N HIS A 8 42.75 -33.26 -25.28
CA HIS A 8 41.53 -33.95 -24.81
C HIS A 8 40.44 -32.97 -24.38
N LEU A 9 40.82 -31.83 -23.80
CA LEU A 9 39.88 -30.80 -23.34
C LEU A 9 39.18 -30.08 -24.51
N VAL A 10 39.90 -29.77 -25.59
CA VAL A 10 39.34 -29.12 -26.79
C VAL A 10 38.43 -30.07 -27.57
N VAL A 11 38.82 -31.34 -27.73
CA VAL A 11 37.99 -32.36 -28.41
C VAL A 11 36.67 -32.61 -27.67
N MET A 12 36.70 -32.64 -26.33
CA MET A 12 35.48 -32.80 -25.52
C MET A 12 34.51 -31.61 -25.68
N ILE A 13 35.02 -30.38 -25.75
CA ILE A 13 34.18 -29.18 -25.95
C ILE A 13 33.52 -29.20 -27.34
N SER A 14 34.21 -29.66 -28.38
CA SER A 14 33.64 -29.78 -29.73
C SER A 14 32.57 -30.88 -29.84
N ILE A 15 32.70 -31.99 -29.11
CA ILE A 15 31.71 -33.08 -29.09
C ILE A 15 30.42 -32.63 -28.39
N VAL A 16 30.53 -31.87 -27.30
CA VAL A 16 29.36 -31.36 -26.56
C VAL A 16 28.59 -30.29 -27.36
N ALA A 17 29.28 -29.47 -28.15
CA ALA A 17 28.64 -28.49 -29.02
C ALA A 17 27.93 -29.12 -30.24
N GLY A 18 28.37 -30.30 -30.70
CA GLY A 18 27.75 -31.02 -31.82
C GLY A 18 26.48 -31.79 -31.47
N LEU A 19 26.27 -32.14 -30.20
CA LEU A 19 25.09 -32.87 -29.72
C LEU A 19 23.87 -31.97 -29.42
N LEU A 20 24.02 -30.65 -29.54
CA LEU A 20 23.01 -29.66 -29.13
C LEU A 20 22.13 -29.13 -30.29
N VAL A 21 22.17 -29.77 -31.47
CA VAL A 21 21.52 -29.23 -32.70
C VAL A 21 20.40 -30.12 -33.28
N LEU A 22 20.12 -31.33 -32.80
CA LEU A 22 19.04 -32.15 -33.37
C LEU A 22 18.21 -32.92 -32.34
N SER A 23 17.20 -32.25 -31.76
CA SER A 23 15.99 -32.85 -31.18
C SER A 23 14.97 -31.72 -31.10
N GLY A 24 14.08 -31.55 -32.07
CA GLY A 24 13.07 -32.52 -32.44
C GLY A 24 11.72 -31.88 -32.09
N LEU A 25 11.18 -31.13 -33.03
CA LEU A 25 9.81 -30.60 -33.02
C LEU A 25 8.82 -31.76 -32.97
N SER A 26 8.19 -32.00 -31.83
CA SER A 26 6.98 -32.84 -31.75
C SER A 26 6.24 -32.56 -30.44
N GLY A 27 5.03 -32.02 -30.56
CA GLY A 27 4.08 -31.98 -29.45
C GLY A 27 3.11 -30.79 -29.46
N CYS A 28 2.23 -30.70 -30.47
CA CYS A 28 0.96 -30.01 -30.28
C CYS A 28 -0.05 -30.98 -29.66
N ALA A 29 -0.92 -30.44 -28.81
CA ALA A 29 -2.10 -31.05 -28.20
C ALA A 29 -1.86 -31.97 -27.00
N GLN A 30 -1.39 -31.39 -25.90
CA GLN A 30 -1.91 -31.76 -24.60
C GLN A 30 -2.70 -30.57 -24.07
N SER A 31 -4.03 -30.64 -24.21
CA SER A 31 -4.92 -29.75 -23.47
C SER A 31 -4.62 -29.99 -21.99
N PRO A 32 -4.09 -29.01 -21.23
CA PRO A 32 -4.01 -29.17 -19.80
C PRO A 32 -5.46 -29.12 -19.33
N GLU A 33 -6.04 -30.30 -19.14
CA GLU A 33 -7.18 -30.44 -18.27
C GLU A 33 -6.79 -29.74 -16.98
N ARG A 34 -7.41 -28.58 -16.75
CA ARG A 34 -7.12 -27.71 -15.64
C ARG A 34 -7.60 -28.45 -14.40
N GLN A 35 -6.79 -29.38 -13.93
CA GLN A 35 -6.88 -29.92 -12.60
C GLN A 35 -6.56 -28.74 -11.70
N VAL A 36 -7.62 -28.02 -11.31
CA VAL A 36 -7.60 -27.17 -10.14
C VAL A 36 -7.38 -28.13 -8.99
N SER A 37 -6.12 -28.50 -8.76
CA SER A 37 -5.67 -29.13 -7.53
C SER A 37 -5.88 -28.08 -6.45
N VAL A 38 -7.08 -28.13 -5.84
CA VAL A 38 -7.44 -27.39 -4.63
C VAL A 38 -6.67 -28.03 -3.47
N SER A 39 -5.34 -27.95 -3.51
CA SER A 39 -4.46 -28.57 -2.53
C SER A 39 -3.42 -27.61 -1.95
N GLN A 40 -3.48 -26.31 -2.27
CA GLN A 40 -2.64 -25.30 -1.62
C GLN A 40 -3.37 -24.12 -0.90
N PRO A 41 -4.62 -24.23 -0.41
CA PRO A 41 -5.20 -23.15 0.40
C PRO A 41 -4.45 -22.99 1.74
N ILE A 42 -4.08 -24.09 2.42
CA ILE A 42 -3.56 -24.05 3.80
C ILE A 42 -2.25 -23.26 3.93
N SER A 43 -1.29 -23.44 3.01
CA SER A 43 0.01 -22.76 3.12
C SER A 43 -0.08 -21.27 2.77
N THR A 44 -0.94 -20.91 1.83
CA THR A 44 -1.10 -19.52 1.40
C THR A 44 -1.90 -18.70 2.41
N THR A 45 -2.88 -19.29 3.09
CA THR A 45 -3.67 -18.62 4.14
C THR A 45 -2.86 -18.43 5.41
N VAL A 46 -2.16 -19.47 5.90
CA VAL A 46 -1.28 -19.35 7.09
C VAL A 46 -0.20 -18.29 6.92
N ASN A 47 0.45 -18.24 5.74
CA ASN A 47 1.47 -17.21 5.46
C ASN A 47 0.87 -15.79 5.49
N ARG A 48 -0.37 -15.62 5.03
CA ARG A 48 -1.06 -14.33 5.01
C ARG A 48 -1.56 -13.91 6.39
N GLU A 49 -2.03 -14.84 7.22
CA GLU A 49 -2.37 -14.57 8.62
C GLU A 49 -1.16 -14.02 9.38
N LYS A 50 0.00 -14.67 9.24
CA LYS A 50 1.25 -14.22 9.84
C LYS A 50 1.61 -12.80 9.38
N LEU A 51 1.53 -12.54 8.08
CA LEU A 51 1.78 -11.20 7.53
C LEU A 51 0.81 -10.16 8.12
N ALA A 52 -0.48 -10.47 8.20
CA ALA A 52 -1.49 -9.57 8.75
C ALA A 52 -1.21 -9.21 10.22
N LEU A 53 -0.80 -10.20 11.02
CA LEU A 53 -0.39 -10.01 12.41
C LEU A 53 0.88 -9.17 12.52
N ASP A 54 1.90 -9.44 11.71
CA ASP A 54 3.16 -8.70 11.73
C ASP A 54 2.94 -7.23 11.37
N LEU A 55 2.14 -6.94 10.34
CA LEU A 55 1.74 -5.58 9.95
C LEU A 55 1.01 -4.87 11.09
N LYS A 56 0.02 -5.55 11.71
CA LYS A 56 -0.73 -5.00 12.84
C LYS A 56 0.18 -4.67 14.02
N ASN A 57 1.13 -5.55 14.33
CA ASN A 57 2.09 -5.36 15.42
C ASN A 57 3.08 -4.21 15.16
N ARG A 58 3.48 -3.99 13.90
CA ARG A 58 4.31 -2.84 13.50
C ARG A 58 3.51 -1.52 13.41
N GLY A 59 2.18 -1.59 13.48
CA GLY A 59 1.31 -0.43 13.36
C GLY A 59 0.99 -0.03 11.91
N GLU A 60 1.33 -0.88 10.94
CA GLU A 60 0.92 -0.79 9.52
C GLU A 60 -0.54 -1.27 9.39
N LEU A 61 -1.45 -0.53 10.04
CA LEU A 61 -2.82 -0.98 10.28
C LEU A 61 -3.67 -1.04 9.00
N ALA A 62 -3.41 -0.16 8.04
CA ALA A 62 -4.13 -0.13 6.77
C ALA A 62 -3.82 -1.39 5.94
N GLU A 63 -2.53 -1.74 5.86
CA GLU A 63 -2.02 -2.92 5.20
C GLU A 63 -2.51 -4.19 5.90
N ALA A 64 -2.47 -4.22 7.24
CA ALA A 64 -3.01 -5.33 8.03
C ALA A 64 -4.51 -5.55 7.74
N LEU A 65 -5.30 -4.48 7.71
CA LEU A 65 -6.73 -4.54 7.39
C LEU A 65 -6.98 -5.11 5.98
N ILE A 66 -6.14 -4.76 5.01
CA ILE A 66 -6.23 -5.33 3.66
C ILE A 66 -5.98 -6.84 3.70
N GLN A 67 -4.97 -7.32 4.44
CA GLN A 67 -4.70 -8.75 4.54
C GLN A 67 -5.86 -9.52 5.16
N TRP A 68 -6.47 -8.99 6.23
CA TRP A 68 -7.63 -9.63 6.86
C TRP A 68 -8.84 -9.70 5.94
N LYS A 69 -9.11 -8.64 5.15
CA LYS A 69 -10.18 -8.66 4.15
C LYS A 69 -9.96 -9.69 3.05
N ILE A 70 -8.71 -9.85 2.61
CA ILE A 70 -8.36 -10.89 1.64
C ILE A 70 -8.62 -12.27 2.24
N LEU A 71 -8.19 -12.52 3.48
CA LEU A 71 -8.45 -13.79 4.18
C LEU A 71 -9.95 -14.08 4.32
N ALA A 72 -10.76 -13.10 4.74
CA ALA A 72 -12.22 -13.23 4.81
C ALA A 72 -12.87 -13.50 3.44
N THR A 73 -12.27 -12.99 2.36
CA THR A 73 -12.74 -13.26 1.00
C THR A 73 -12.39 -14.69 0.54
N ILE A 74 -11.23 -15.22 0.96
CA ILE A 74 -10.77 -16.56 0.60
C ILE A 74 -11.52 -17.64 1.40
N GLU A 75 -11.73 -17.43 2.70
CA GLU A 75 -12.42 -18.37 3.60
C GLU A 75 -13.60 -17.67 4.32
N PRO A 76 -14.75 -17.46 3.64
CA PRO A 76 -15.87 -16.70 4.20
C PRO A 76 -16.57 -17.40 5.37
N SER A 77 -16.36 -18.71 5.57
CA SER A 77 -16.89 -19.45 6.73
C SER A 77 -16.06 -19.23 8.01
N ASN A 78 -14.84 -18.69 7.89
CA ASN A 78 -13.97 -18.44 9.03
C ASN A 78 -14.27 -17.06 9.65
N THR A 79 -15.16 -17.05 10.65
CA THR A 79 -15.64 -15.82 11.32
C THR A 79 -14.55 -15.09 12.12
N ASN A 80 -13.40 -15.73 12.37
CA ASN A 80 -12.26 -15.08 13.02
C ASN A 80 -11.71 -13.92 12.18
N TYR A 81 -11.75 -14.01 10.84
CA TYR A 81 -11.22 -12.95 9.98
C TYR A 81 -12.07 -11.67 10.07
N GLU A 82 -13.39 -11.79 10.14
CA GLU A 82 -14.28 -10.64 10.39
C GLU A 82 -14.00 -10.01 11.77
N THR A 83 -13.77 -10.84 12.79
CA THR A 83 -13.36 -10.35 14.12
C THR A 83 -12.06 -9.55 14.05
N GLN A 84 -11.08 -10.01 13.27
CA GLN A 84 -9.81 -9.30 13.08
C GLN A 84 -9.95 -8.02 12.24
N ILE A 85 -10.85 -8.01 11.25
CA ILE A 85 -11.21 -6.81 10.48
C ILE A 85 -11.74 -5.74 11.42
N ASP A 86 -12.72 -6.08 12.27
CA ASP A 86 -13.34 -5.13 13.17
C ASP A 86 -12.39 -4.65 14.27
N ALA A 87 -11.60 -5.55 14.85
CA ALA A 87 -10.56 -5.17 15.80
C ALA A 87 -9.51 -4.23 15.17
N THR A 88 -9.11 -4.47 13.91
CA THR A 88 -8.15 -3.61 13.21
C THR A 88 -8.76 -2.26 12.84
N ARG A 89 -10.04 -2.21 12.44
CA ARG A 89 -10.79 -0.96 12.24
C ARG A 89 -10.86 -0.12 13.51
N GLN A 90 -11.16 -0.72 14.66
CA GLN A 90 -11.19 -0.01 15.94
C GLN A 90 -9.82 0.58 16.31
N LEU A 91 -8.73 -0.14 16.02
CA LEU A 91 -7.38 0.38 16.21
C LEU A 91 -7.07 1.56 15.27
N ILE A 92 -7.47 1.48 14.00
CA ILE A 92 -7.37 2.56 13.02
C ILE A 92 -8.10 3.80 13.52
N ASP A 93 -9.35 3.65 13.97
CA ASP A 93 -10.17 4.76 14.48
C ASP A 93 -9.55 5.40 15.71
N LYS A 94 -9.06 4.58 16.66
CA LYS A 94 -8.37 5.05 17.86
C LYS A 94 -7.11 5.84 17.51
N LYS A 95 -6.26 5.31 16.63
CA LYS A 95 -5.00 5.96 16.21
C LYS A 95 -5.27 7.23 15.39
N SER A 96 -6.24 7.21 14.49
CA SER A 96 -6.64 8.39 13.72
C SER A 96 -7.11 9.52 14.63
N LYS A 97 -7.98 9.21 15.62
CA LYS A 97 -8.39 10.17 16.66
C LYS A 97 -7.23 10.70 17.47
N GLN A 98 -6.28 9.85 17.86
CA GLN A 98 -5.08 10.30 18.57
C GLN A 98 -4.29 11.31 17.74
N PHE A 99 -4.05 11.02 16.46
CA PHE A 99 -3.33 11.94 15.58
C PHE A 99 -4.07 13.27 15.37
N ILE A 100 -5.41 13.26 15.35
CA ILE A 100 -6.19 14.52 15.32
C ILE A 100 -5.96 15.33 16.59
N LEU A 101 -6.04 14.69 17.77
CA LEU A 101 -5.80 15.34 19.05
C LEU A 101 -4.37 15.91 19.16
N ASP A 102 -3.37 15.15 18.70
CA ASP A 102 -1.98 15.61 18.63
C ASP A 102 -1.85 16.83 17.70
N GLY A 103 -2.56 16.82 16.57
CA GLY A 103 -2.60 17.96 15.64
C GLY A 103 -3.19 19.21 16.27
N ILE A 104 -4.31 19.07 16.99
CA ILE A 104 -4.95 20.16 17.74
C ILE A 104 -4.02 20.69 18.84
N ALA A 105 -3.33 19.81 19.57
CA ALA A 105 -2.36 20.21 20.60
C ALA A 105 -1.19 21.00 19.99
N ASN A 106 -0.63 20.54 18.87
CA ASN A 106 0.42 21.26 18.15
C ASN A 106 -0.05 22.63 17.65
N LEU A 107 -1.29 22.75 17.17
CA LEU A 107 -1.87 24.04 16.79
C LEU A 107 -1.93 25.03 17.96
N ARG A 108 -2.37 24.57 19.14
CA ARG A 108 -2.44 25.39 20.35
C ARG A 108 -1.06 25.90 20.80
N GLN A 109 -0.01 25.15 20.49
CA GLN A 109 1.38 25.52 20.77
C GLN A 109 2.03 26.35 19.66
N GLY A 110 1.32 26.67 18.59
CA GLY A 110 1.87 27.37 17.43
C GLY A 110 2.76 26.50 16.52
N ALA A 111 2.90 25.20 16.81
CA ALA A 111 3.72 24.26 16.06
C ALA A 111 2.99 23.79 14.77
N ARG A 112 2.83 24.72 13.81
CA ARG A 112 1.99 24.53 12.62
C ARG A 112 2.39 23.34 11.75
N GLU A 113 3.68 23.15 11.48
CA GLU A 113 4.16 22.01 10.69
C GLU A 113 3.97 20.68 11.41
N ALA A 114 4.20 20.64 12.72
CA ALA A 114 3.94 19.45 13.52
C ALA A 114 2.44 19.11 13.51
N ALA A 115 1.56 20.11 13.57
CA ALA A 115 0.12 19.92 13.43
C ALA A 115 -0.25 19.35 12.06
N ARG A 116 0.30 19.93 10.97
CA ARG A 116 0.08 19.46 9.60
C ARG A 116 0.44 17.98 9.46
N LEU A 117 1.60 17.58 9.97
CA LEU A 117 2.04 16.18 9.94
C LEU A 117 1.10 15.26 10.71
N SER A 118 0.62 15.66 11.89
CA SER A 118 -0.33 14.88 12.67
C SER A 118 -1.65 14.65 11.92
N PHE A 119 -2.23 15.70 11.32
CA PHE A 119 -3.46 15.52 10.54
C PHE A 119 -3.26 14.66 9.29
N LEU A 120 -2.11 14.74 8.63
CA LEU A 120 -1.78 13.85 7.52
C LEU A 120 -1.66 12.39 7.96
N LYS A 121 -1.08 12.11 9.14
CA LYS A 121 -1.06 10.76 9.72
C LYS A 121 -2.47 10.25 10.03
N ALA A 122 -3.37 11.12 10.50
CA ALA A 122 -4.77 10.75 10.70
C ALA A 122 -5.46 10.35 9.38
N LEU A 123 -5.21 11.09 8.30
CA LEU A 123 -5.76 10.81 6.96
C LEU A 123 -5.13 9.58 6.29
N ALA A 124 -3.84 9.31 6.54
CA ALA A 124 -3.20 8.09 6.05
C ALA A 124 -3.91 6.83 6.57
N LEU A 125 -4.42 6.86 7.81
CA LEU A 125 -5.21 5.79 8.39
C LEU A 125 -6.70 5.85 8.03
N SER A 126 -7.26 7.05 7.94
CA SER A 126 -8.68 7.27 7.63
C SER A 126 -8.85 8.36 6.56
N PRO A 127 -8.74 8.01 5.26
CA PRO A 127 -8.73 8.99 4.17
C PRO A 127 -10.02 9.81 4.03
N LYS A 128 -11.13 9.30 4.58
CA LYS A 128 -12.44 9.96 4.56
C LYS A 128 -12.74 10.77 5.83
N ASN A 129 -11.76 10.94 6.73
CA ASN A 129 -11.94 11.71 7.95
C ASN A 129 -12.04 13.22 7.64
N SER A 130 -13.27 13.73 7.65
CA SER A 130 -13.56 15.13 7.32
C SER A 130 -12.96 16.11 8.33
N GLU A 131 -12.85 15.73 9.61
CA GLU A 131 -12.28 16.58 10.65
C GLU A 131 -10.79 16.86 10.39
N ALA A 132 -9.98 15.80 10.21
CA ALA A 132 -8.55 15.94 9.91
C ALA A 132 -8.32 16.73 8.61
N PHE A 133 -9.14 16.47 7.59
CA PHE A 133 -9.09 17.19 6.32
C PHE A 133 -9.42 18.68 6.48
N ASN A 134 -10.44 19.02 7.27
CA ASN A 134 -10.83 20.41 7.54
C ASN A 134 -9.72 21.17 8.28
N TYR A 135 -9.04 20.56 9.25
CA TYR A 135 -7.88 21.19 9.89
C TYR A 135 -6.74 21.47 8.89
N LEU A 136 -6.44 20.54 7.98
CA LEU A 136 -5.43 20.76 6.93
C LEU A 136 -5.82 21.87 5.96
N ARG A 137 -7.10 21.96 5.59
CA ARG A 137 -7.60 23.05 4.75
C ARG A 137 -7.42 24.41 5.42
N GLN A 138 -7.75 24.53 6.70
CA GLN A 138 -7.53 25.78 7.46
C GLN A 138 -6.03 26.12 7.54
N LEU A 139 -5.18 25.11 7.72
CA LEU A 139 -3.72 25.25 7.73
C LEU A 139 -3.10 25.63 6.38
N THR A 140 -3.78 25.47 5.25
CA THR A 140 -3.26 25.88 3.93
C THR A 140 -3.75 27.27 3.57
N MET A 141 -5.02 27.57 3.84
CA MET A 141 -5.62 28.90 3.60
C MET A 141 -4.97 30.03 4.39
N ARG A 142 -4.40 29.74 5.57
CA ARG A 142 -3.71 30.74 6.43
C ARG A 142 -2.24 30.96 6.06
N TYR A 143 -1.75 30.37 4.97
CA TYR A 143 -0.40 30.61 4.46
C TYR A 143 -0.52 31.70 3.40
N PRO A 144 -0.21 32.99 3.68
CA PRO A 144 0.01 33.92 2.60
C PRO A 144 1.21 33.39 1.82
N ALA A 145 1.00 33.07 0.54
CA ALA A 145 2.11 32.99 -0.39
C ALA A 145 2.90 34.30 -0.28
N ILE A 146 4.18 34.24 0.08
CA ILE A 146 5.05 35.42 0.01
C ILE A 146 6.21 35.14 -0.94
N GLY A 147 6.25 35.98 -1.97
CA GLY A 147 7.47 36.59 -2.48
C GLY A 147 7.07 37.77 -3.38
N PRO A 148 7.60 38.99 -3.19
CA PRO A 148 7.29 40.16 -4.06
C PRO A 148 7.76 40.01 -5.52
N ASN A 149 8.32 38.85 -5.90
CA ASN A 149 8.66 38.44 -7.26
C ASN A 149 8.08 37.06 -7.64
N SER A 150 7.01 36.62 -6.98
CA SER A 150 6.27 35.43 -7.46
C SER A 150 5.18 35.90 -8.42
N GLY A 151 5.48 35.88 -9.72
CA GLY A 151 4.45 35.93 -10.75
C GLY A 151 3.56 34.70 -10.59
N TRP A 152 2.35 34.90 -10.06
CA TRP A 152 1.35 33.86 -10.02
C TRP A 152 0.62 33.84 -11.36
N PRO A 153 0.55 32.68 -12.06
CA PRO A 153 -0.26 32.54 -13.27
C PRO A 153 -1.74 32.67 -12.95
N ASP A 154 -2.49 33.35 -13.82
CA ASP A 154 -3.89 33.75 -13.65
C ASP A 154 -4.93 32.60 -13.54
N ASP A 155 -4.48 31.34 -13.45
CA ASP A 155 -5.32 30.14 -13.62
C ASP A 155 -5.38 29.21 -12.41
N MET A 156 -5.47 29.75 -11.18
CA MET A 156 -5.91 28.94 -10.03
C MET A 156 -7.44 28.85 -9.99
N CYS A 157 -7.96 27.94 -10.80
CA CYS A 157 -9.34 27.47 -10.73
C CYS A 157 -9.69 26.95 -9.32
N CYS A 158 -10.95 27.17 -8.94
CA CYS A 158 -11.63 26.69 -7.73
C CYS A 158 -11.64 27.64 -6.51
N MET A 159 -12.21 28.83 -6.68
CA MET A 159 -12.96 29.50 -5.61
C MET A 159 -14.36 29.84 -6.10
N ASN A 160 -15.33 29.02 -5.73
CA ASN A 160 -16.71 29.49 -5.55
C ASN A 160 -17.35 28.75 -4.38
N TYR A 161 -17.04 29.21 -3.16
CA TYR A 161 -17.77 28.83 -1.96
C TYR A 161 -18.56 30.07 -1.52
N SER A 162 -19.68 30.31 -2.19
CA SER A 162 -20.65 31.32 -1.79
C SER A 162 -21.35 30.87 -0.50
N ALA A 163 -20.79 31.24 0.63
CA ALA A 163 -21.51 31.29 1.91
C ALA A 163 -21.95 32.73 2.15
N ASN A 164 -22.94 33.20 1.39
CA ASN A 164 -23.70 34.39 1.77
C ASN A 164 -24.99 33.94 2.45
N GLY A 165 -24.86 33.68 3.75
CA GLY A 165 -25.94 33.90 4.70
C GLY A 165 -25.79 35.32 5.24
N GLU A 166 -26.37 36.30 4.56
CA GLU A 166 -26.68 37.59 5.17
C GLU A 166 -28.20 37.75 5.13
N GLY A 167 -28.83 37.49 6.28
CA GLY A 167 -30.12 38.09 6.58
C GLY A 167 -29.90 39.56 6.87
N LYS A 168 -30.64 40.42 6.15
CA LYS A 168 -31.06 41.74 6.61
C LYS A 168 -32.47 42.03 6.09
N GLU A 169 -33.34 42.31 7.07
CA GLU A 169 -34.71 42.87 7.08
C GLU A 169 -35.85 42.06 6.47
#